data_AF-A0A165M1K0-F1
#
_entry.id   AF-A0A165M1K0-F1
#
_cell.length_a   1.000
_cell.length_b   1.000
_cell.length_c   1.000
_cell.angle_alpha   90.00
_cell.angle_beta   90.00
_cell.angle_gamma   90.00
#
_symmetry.space_group_name_H-M   'P 1'
#
loop_
_entity.id
_entity.type
_entity.pdbx_description
1 polymer ?
#
loop_
_entity_poly.entity_id
_entity_poly.type
_entity_poly.pdbx_seq_one_letter_code
_entity_poly.pdbx_strand_id
1 'polypeptide(L)'
;MSAGLSPYTIPLTAPSPIFDYRPYRETDAAIGWNASYTESTAWPIVPVNSSLPYIDALPKGVAYRRTHLNGAAVSLSFEGTGFYMCFTASGASYSVTVDGRAIDSSSSNSAAGSPCEKSGAETIFQADDLTLGTHEAVLTLSSAPLDDFRFYGGGFTVAVNTKGQRQYHYR
;
A
#
# COMPACT_ATOMS: atom_id res chain seq x y z
N MET A 1 -22.90 26.82 16.26
CA MET A 1 -22.93 25.82 15.17
C MET A 1 -21.60 25.09 15.14
N SER A 2 -21.55 23.86 15.66
CA SER A 2 -20.35 23.01 15.55
C SER A 2 -20.04 22.81 14.07
N ALA A 3 -18.78 22.96 13.66
CA ALA A 3 -18.39 22.65 12.30
C ALA A 3 -18.50 21.15 12.10
N GLY A 4 -19.31 20.68 11.14
CA GLY A 4 -19.31 19.27 10.77
C GLY A 4 -17.94 18.89 10.22
N LEU A 5 -17.38 17.77 10.69
CA LEU A 5 -16.18 17.20 10.10
C LEU A 5 -16.55 16.58 8.75
N SER A 6 -15.70 16.79 7.74
CA SER A 6 -15.85 16.17 6.43
C SER A 6 -14.75 15.13 6.22
N PRO A 7 -15.07 13.94 5.70
CA PRO A 7 -14.07 12.93 5.39
C PRO A 7 -13.23 13.38 4.19
N TYR A 8 -11.92 13.17 4.26
CA TYR A 8 -10.99 13.41 3.15
C TYR A 8 -10.00 12.25 3.04
N THR A 9 -9.89 11.67 1.84
CA THR A 9 -9.03 10.52 1.58
C THR A 9 -7.68 10.96 1.03
N ILE A 10 -6.60 10.52 1.67
CA ILE A 10 -5.22 10.75 1.26
C ILE A 10 -4.71 9.49 0.54
N PRO A 11 -4.55 9.52 -0.80
CA PRO A 11 -3.98 8.41 -1.53
C PRO A 11 -2.46 8.33 -1.33
N LEU A 12 -1.93 7.12 -1.22
CA LEU A 12 -0.52 6.79 -1.05
C LEU A 12 -0.11 5.77 -2.10
N THR A 13 0.97 6.06 -2.82
CA THR A 13 1.59 5.09 -3.73
C THR A 13 2.48 4.12 -2.96
N ALA A 14 2.73 2.92 -3.51
CA ALA A 14 3.59 1.91 -2.87
C ALA A 14 4.98 2.44 -2.42
N PRO A 15 5.65 3.36 -3.14
CA PRO A 15 6.92 3.94 -2.68
C PRO A 15 6.81 4.88 -1.47
N SER A 16 5.60 5.21 -0.99
CA SER A 16 5.40 6.08 0.17
C SER A 16 6.21 5.58 1.38
N PRO A 17 6.94 6.46 2.09
CA PRO A 17 7.70 6.08 3.28
C PRO A 17 6.81 5.81 4.50
N ILE A 18 5.50 6.09 4.40
CA ILE A 18 4.53 5.81 5.47
C ILE A 18 4.24 4.31 5.56
N PHE A 19 4.42 3.57 4.46
CA PHE A 19 4.33 2.11 4.48
C PHE A 19 5.61 1.50 5.04
N ASP A 20 5.46 0.68 6.08
CA ASP A 20 6.53 -0.18 6.58
C ASP A 20 6.44 -1.55 5.91
N TYR A 21 7.58 -2.04 5.41
CA TYR A 21 7.67 -3.28 4.63
C TYR A 21 8.59 -4.26 5.34
N ARG A 22 8.01 -5.38 5.77
CA ARG A 22 8.71 -6.42 6.54
C ARG A 22 8.87 -7.70 5.73
N PRO A 23 10.00 -8.42 5.88
CA PRO A 23 11.12 -8.09 6.78
C PRO A 23 12.04 -6.98 6.26
N TYR A 24 12.10 -6.75 4.93
CA TYR A 24 12.98 -5.76 4.32
C TYR A 24 12.29 -5.09 3.11
N ARG A 25 12.48 -3.78 2.94
CA ARG A 25 11.80 -2.93 1.93
C ARG A 25 12.41 -2.91 0.53
N GLU A 26 13.71 -3.16 0.43
CA GLU A 26 14.50 -2.97 -0.80
C GLU A 26 15.46 -4.15 -1.00
N THR A 27 14.91 -5.33 -1.22
CA THR A 27 15.70 -6.56 -1.34
C THR A 27 15.18 -7.45 -2.46
N ASP A 28 15.75 -8.64 -2.60
CA ASP A 28 15.23 -9.65 -3.52
C ASP A 28 13.83 -10.11 -3.07
N ALA A 29 12.91 -10.28 -4.02
CA ALA A 29 11.52 -10.61 -3.72
C ALA A 29 11.35 -11.95 -3.00
N ALA A 30 12.35 -12.85 -3.05
CA ALA A 30 12.34 -14.13 -2.31
C ALA A 30 12.66 -13.97 -0.81
N ILE A 31 13.26 -12.85 -0.39
CA ILE A 31 13.64 -12.60 1.01
C ILE A 31 12.99 -11.34 1.62
N GLY A 32 12.26 -10.55 0.82
CA GLY A 32 11.51 -9.40 1.30
C GLY A 32 10.74 -8.72 0.18
N TRP A 33 10.68 -7.40 0.22
CA TRP A 33 9.98 -6.58 -0.78
C TRP A 33 10.95 -5.95 -1.76
N ASN A 34 10.55 -5.96 -3.03
CA ASN A 34 11.32 -5.40 -4.13
C ASN A 34 10.48 -4.34 -4.88
N ALA A 35 11.10 -3.23 -5.30
CA ALA A 35 10.43 -2.21 -6.09
C ALA A 35 10.31 -2.62 -7.57
N SER A 36 9.16 -2.37 -8.19
CA SER A 36 8.95 -2.63 -9.61
C SER A 36 7.86 -1.75 -10.20
N TYR A 37 7.67 -1.82 -11.51
CA TYR A 37 6.70 -1.03 -12.25
C TYR A 37 5.96 -1.89 -13.28
N THR A 38 4.75 -1.48 -13.66
CA THR A 38 3.89 -2.31 -14.53
C THR A 38 4.40 -2.46 -15.95
N GLU A 39 5.22 -1.53 -16.45
CA GLU A 39 5.70 -1.50 -17.83
C GLU A 39 7.24 -1.58 -17.95
N SER A 40 7.95 -1.71 -16.83
CA SER A 40 9.40 -1.94 -16.80
C SER A 40 9.75 -2.98 -15.75
N THR A 41 10.72 -3.84 -16.04
CA THR A 41 11.24 -4.79 -15.05
C THR A 41 11.82 -4.07 -13.83
N ALA A 42 11.89 -4.81 -12.72
CA ALA A 42 12.20 -4.34 -11.38
C ALA A 42 13.36 -3.33 -11.28
N TRP A 43 13.22 -2.37 -10.37
CA TRP A 43 14.25 -1.37 -10.07
C TRP A 43 14.96 -1.73 -8.76
N PRO A 44 16.31 -1.79 -8.73
CA PRO A 44 17.24 -1.69 -9.85
C PRO A 44 17.28 -2.96 -10.72
N ILE A 45 17.50 -2.81 -12.04
CA ILE A 45 17.84 -3.93 -12.91
C ILE A 45 19.30 -4.31 -12.61
N VAL A 46 19.50 -5.20 -11.63
CA VAL A 46 20.78 -5.87 -11.43
C VAL A 46 20.63 -7.27 -12.00
N PRO A 47 21.23 -7.56 -13.17
CA PRO A 47 21.22 -8.93 -13.68
C PRO A 47 21.93 -9.83 -12.66
N VAL A 48 21.25 -10.89 -12.22
CA VAL A 48 21.77 -11.87 -11.27
C VAL A 48 23.12 -12.38 -11.79
N ASN A 49 24.15 -12.38 -10.96
CA ASN A 49 25.52 -12.78 -11.32
C ASN A 49 26.18 -11.95 -12.43
N SER A 50 25.82 -10.67 -12.59
CA SER A 50 26.56 -9.79 -13.51
C SER A 50 27.42 -8.77 -12.79
N SER A 51 28.64 -8.58 -13.32
CA SER A 51 29.52 -7.46 -13.02
C SER A 51 29.13 -6.20 -13.82
N LEU A 52 27.92 -6.17 -14.39
CA LEU A 52 27.49 -5.06 -15.23
C LEU A 52 27.11 -3.87 -14.35
N PRO A 53 27.46 -2.65 -14.78
CA PRO A 53 27.11 -1.44 -14.04
C PRO A 53 25.59 -1.31 -13.94
N TYR A 54 25.16 -0.75 -12.81
CA TYR A 54 23.79 -0.32 -12.59
C TYR A 54 23.28 0.49 -13.78
N ILE A 55 22.19 0.03 -14.41
CA ILE A 55 21.54 0.74 -15.52
C ILE A 55 20.35 1.50 -14.95
N ASP A 56 20.49 2.82 -14.87
CA ASP A 56 19.39 3.77 -14.66
C ASP A 56 18.46 3.75 -15.89
N ALA A 57 17.54 2.79 -15.94
CA ALA A 57 16.39 2.89 -16.83
C ALA A 57 15.30 3.72 -16.14
N LEU A 58 14.72 4.68 -16.88
CA LEU A 58 13.55 5.40 -16.37
C LEU A 58 12.41 4.41 -16.13
N PRO A 59 11.85 4.37 -14.91
CA PRO A 59 10.75 3.48 -14.62
C PRO A 59 9.51 3.85 -15.44
N LYS A 60 8.76 2.84 -15.89
CA LYS A 60 7.55 3.03 -16.72
C LYS A 60 6.34 2.33 -16.10
N GLY A 61 5.21 3.04 -16.09
CA GLY A 61 3.95 2.54 -15.54
C GLY A 61 3.78 2.84 -14.05
N VAL A 62 2.91 2.08 -13.38
CA VAL A 62 2.57 2.27 -11.97
C VAL A 62 3.58 1.57 -11.08
N ALA A 63 4.08 2.28 -10.08
CA ALA A 63 4.99 1.72 -9.08
C ALA A 63 4.26 0.75 -8.14
N TYR A 64 4.86 -0.41 -7.89
CA TYR A 64 4.40 -1.38 -6.89
C TYR A 64 5.58 -2.00 -6.14
N ARG A 65 5.28 -2.62 -5.00
CA ARG A 65 6.19 -3.52 -4.29
C ARG A 65 5.79 -4.96 -4.54
N ARG A 66 6.78 -5.83 -4.72
CA ARG A 66 6.55 -7.25 -4.96
C ARG A 66 7.28 -8.14 -3.98
N THR A 67 6.70 -9.30 -3.69
CA THR A 67 7.31 -10.32 -2.83
C THR A 67 6.79 -11.71 -3.17
N HIS A 68 7.61 -12.73 -2.87
CA HIS A 68 7.27 -14.15 -2.88
C HIS A 68 7.36 -14.77 -1.49
N LEU A 69 7.76 -13.98 -0.51
CA LEU A 69 8.08 -14.47 0.82
C LEU A 69 6.80 -14.66 1.64
N ASN A 70 6.52 -15.91 2.02
CA ASN A 70 5.49 -16.19 3.01
C ASN A 70 5.82 -15.49 4.35
N GLY A 71 4.84 -14.84 4.96
CA GLY A 71 5.01 -14.02 6.16
C GLY A 71 5.50 -12.60 5.89
N ALA A 72 5.77 -12.22 4.63
CA ALA A 72 6.01 -10.83 4.29
C ALA A 72 4.77 -9.98 4.63
N ALA A 73 4.99 -8.76 5.11
CA ALA A 73 3.93 -7.88 5.53
C ALA A 73 4.18 -6.43 5.09
N VAL A 74 3.09 -5.70 4.87
CA VAL A 74 3.08 -4.24 4.74
C VAL A 74 2.15 -3.67 5.80
N SER A 75 2.59 -2.63 6.52
CA SER A 75 1.75 -1.93 7.49
C SER A 75 1.64 -0.44 7.17
N LEU A 76 0.51 0.12 7.62
CA LEU A 76 0.16 1.53 7.50
C LEU A 76 -0.36 2.00 8.86
N SER A 77 0.40 2.89 9.52
CA SER A 77 -0.06 3.62 10.69
C SER A 77 -0.65 4.96 10.24
N PHE A 78 -1.85 5.28 10.70
CA PHE A 78 -2.55 6.51 10.32
C PHE A 78 -3.45 7.02 11.44
N GLU A 79 -3.82 8.29 11.38
CA GLU A 79 -4.89 8.86 12.20
C GLU A 79 -6.09 9.13 11.29
N GLY A 80 -7.25 8.55 11.56
CA GLY A 80 -8.37 8.62 10.63
C GLY A 80 -9.58 7.78 11.03
N THR A 81 -10.46 7.58 10.06
CA THR A 81 -11.72 6.82 10.19
C THR A 81 -11.85 5.69 9.17
N GLY A 82 -10.82 5.46 8.34
CA GLY A 82 -10.84 4.40 7.35
C GLY A 82 -9.56 4.32 6.55
N PHE A 83 -9.37 3.22 5.85
CA PHE A 83 -8.25 3.01 4.94
C PHE A 83 -8.61 2.02 3.83
N TYR A 84 -7.79 2.01 2.79
CA TYR A 84 -7.79 0.97 1.78
C TYR A 84 -6.37 0.58 1.37
N MET A 85 -6.22 -0.63 0.84
CA MET A 85 -4.99 -1.18 0.29
C MET A 85 -5.27 -1.83 -1.07
N CYS A 86 -4.43 -1.53 -2.06
CA CYS A 86 -4.53 -2.01 -3.43
C CYS A 86 -3.45 -3.08 -3.68
N PHE A 87 -3.84 -4.30 -4.05
CA PHE A 87 -2.89 -5.37 -4.32
C PHE A 87 -3.41 -6.41 -5.32
N THR A 88 -2.49 -7.26 -5.79
CA THR A 88 -2.78 -8.45 -6.58
C THR A 88 -2.14 -9.64 -5.89
N ALA A 89 -2.96 -10.60 -5.45
CA ALA A 89 -2.50 -11.69 -4.60
C ALA A 89 -1.79 -12.82 -5.36
N SER A 90 -2.04 -12.97 -6.67
CA SER A 90 -1.37 -13.97 -7.51
C SER A 90 -1.45 -15.40 -6.95
N GLY A 91 -2.60 -15.77 -6.38
CA GLY A 91 -2.83 -17.07 -5.75
C GLY A 91 -2.34 -17.21 -4.30
N ALA A 92 -1.67 -16.21 -3.72
CA ALA A 92 -1.38 -16.22 -2.29
C ALA A 92 -2.63 -16.00 -1.43
N SER A 93 -2.64 -16.67 -0.29
CA SER A 93 -3.48 -16.30 0.85
C SER A 93 -2.84 -15.16 1.63
N TYR A 94 -3.69 -14.30 2.19
CA TYR A 94 -3.27 -13.18 3.03
C TYR A 94 -4.26 -12.96 4.17
N SER A 95 -3.85 -12.18 5.15
CA SER A 95 -4.70 -11.70 6.23
C SER A 95 -4.51 -10.20 6.40
N VAL A 96 -5.57 -9.51 6.81
CA VAL A 96 -5.50 -8.09 7.17
C VAL A 96 -5.91 -7.94 8.62
N THR A 97 -5.13 -7.19 9.39
CA THR A 97 -5.47 -6.82 10.76
C THR A 97 -5.55 -5.31 10.91
N VAL A 98 -6.46 -4.83 11.76
CA VAL A 98 -6.50 -3.44 12.23
C VAL A 98 -6.37 -3.46 13.74
N ASP A 99 -5.40 -2.73 14.28
CA ASP A 99 -5.10 -2.66 15.71
C ASP A 99 -4.90 -4.06 16.32
N GLY A 100 -4.22 -4.94 15.57
CA GLY A 100 -3.94 -6.33 15.95
C GLY A 100 -5.13 -7.29 15.85
N ARG A 101 -6.31 -6.83 15.38
CA ARG A 101 -7.50 -7.67 15.21
C ARG A 101 -7.69 -8.03 13.74
N ALA A 102 -7.82 -9.32 13.46
CA ALA A 102 -8.12 -9.79 12.11
C ALA A 102 -9.46 -9.22 11.63
N ILE A 103 -9.45 -8.68 10.42
CA ILE A 103 -10.66 -8.34 9.68
C ILE A 103 -10.91 -9.46 8.68
N ASP A 104 -12.19 -9.79 8.46
CA ASP A 104 -12.57 -10.81 7.49
C ASP A 104 -12.06 -10.42 6.09
N SER A 105 -11.30 -11.34 5.49
CA SER A 105 -10.82 -11.25 4.11
C SER A 105 -11.95 -11.15 3.09
N SER A 106 -13.20 -11.52 3.45
CA SER A 106 -14.38 -11.28 2.61
C SER A 106 -14.63 -9.79 2.34
N SER A 107 -14.01 -8.89 3.10
CA SER A 107 -14.04 -7.44 2.87
C SER A 107 -13.20 -7.00 1.66
N SER A 108 -12.38 -7.91 1.11
CA SER A 108 -11.68 -7.68 -0.15
C SER A 108 -12.64 -7.75 -1.33
N ASN A 109 -12.56 -6.75 -2.20
CA ASN A 109 -13.38 -6.61 -3.39
C ASN A 109 -12.51 -6.47 -4.64
N SER A 110 -13.16 -6.55 -5.81
CA SER A 110 -12.50 -6.19 -7.07
C SER A 110 -12.05 -4.73 -7.05
N ALA A 111 -10.87 -4.45 -7.60
CA ALA A 111 -10.38 -3.09 -7.76
C ALA A 111 -11.17 -2.25 -8.79
N ALA A 112 -11.99 -2.88 -9.64
CA ALA A 112 -12.79 -2.17 -10.65
C ALA A 112 -13.81 -1.22 -10.00
N GLY A 113 -13.89 0.04 -10.48
CA GLY A 113 -14.77 1.07 -9.91
C GLY A 113 -14.31 1.62 -8.56
N SER A 114 -13.11 1.26 -8.10
CA SER A 114 -12.53 1.70 -6.83
C SER A 114 -11.36 2.68 -7.05
N PRO A 115 -10.84 3.31 -5.99
CA PRO A 115 -9.60 4.08 -6.07
C PRO A 115 -8.40 3.29 -6.63
N CYS A 116 -8.43 1.95 -6.56
CA CYS A 116 -7.37 1.08 -7.05
C CYS A 116 -7.44 0.79 -8.56
N GLU A 117 -8.52 1.14 -9.26
CA GLU A 117 -8.78 0.73 -10.67
C GLU A 117 -7.61 1.08 -11.61
N LYS A 118 -7.00 2.25 -11.43
CA LYS A 118 -5.91 2.73 -12.30
C LYS A 118 -4.52 2.30 -11.85
N SER A 119 -4.42 1.56 -10.75
CA SER A 119 -3.12 1.16 -10.20
C SER A 119 -2.55 -0.10 -10.86
N GLY A 120 -3.40 -0.92 -11.48
CA GLY A 120 -3.04 -2.28 -11.92
C GLY A 120 -3.26 -3.35 -10.84
N ALA A 121 -3.73 -2.96 -9.66
CA ALA A 121 -4.23 -3.90 -8.66
C ALA A 121 -5.51 -4.59 -9.14
N GLU A 122 -5.67 -5.86 -8.78
CA GLU A 122 -6.89 -6.63 -9.03
C GLU A 122 -7.84 -6.60 -7.83
N THR A 123 -7.29 -6.40 -6.63
CA THR A 123 -8.00 -6.43 -5.35
C THR A 123 -7.85 -5.11 -4.61
N ILE A 124 -8.94 -4.68 -3.98
CA ILE A 124 -8.95 -3.65 -2.94
C ILE A 124 -9.41 -4.28 -1.64
N PHE A 125 -8.66 -4.08 -0.56
CA PHE A 125 -9.17 -4.24 0.79
C PHE A 125 -9.50 -2.87 1.35
N GLN A 126 -10.68 -2.70 1.95
CA GLN A 126 -11.12 -1.44 2.52
C GLN A 126 -11.77 -1.67 3.88
N ALA A 127 -11.48 -0.80 4.83
CA ALA A 127 -12.20 -0.72 6.09
C ALA A 127 -12.58 0.74 6.33
N ASP A 128 -13.88 1.00 6.41
CA ASP A 128 -14.47 2.30 6.70
C ASP A 128 -15.09 2.30 8.10
N ASP A 129 -15.64 3.45 8.51
CA ASP A 129 -16.36 3.64 9.77
C ASP A 129 -15.56 3.24 11.03
N LEU A 130 -14.23 3.34 10.95
CA LEU A 130 -13.37 3.24 12.11
C LEU A 130 -13.60 4.44 13.03
N THR A 131 -13.49 4.22 14.34
CA THR A 131 -13.55 5.30 15.33
C THR A 131 -12.44 6.30 15.08
N LEU A 132 -12.74 7.60 14.99
CA LEU A 132 -11.71 8.61 14.80
C LEU A 132 -10.57 8.46 15.83
N GLY A 133 -9.37 8.14 15.34
CA GLY A 133 -8.20 7.92 16.18
C GLY A 133 -7.00 7.38 15.40
N THR A 134 -5.97 6.98 16.13
CA THR A 134 -4.79 6.32 15.55
C THR A 134 -5.07 4.83 15.35
N HIS A 135 -4.77 4.33 14.16
CA HIS A 135 -4.91 2.94 13.77
C HIS A 135 -3.63 2.40 13.14
N GLU A 136 -3.44 1.09 13.24
CA GLU A 136 -2.45 0.34 12.48
C GLU A 136 -3.14 -0.73 11.64
N ALA A 137 -3.06 -0.59 10.31
CA ALA A 137 -3.47 -1.63 9.38
C ALA A 137 -2.26 -2.45 8.93
N VAL A 138 -2.38 -3.78 8.95
CA VAL A 138 -1.30 -4.69 8.53
C VAL A 138 -1.87 -5.73 7.56
N LEU A 139 -1.28 -5.82 6.37
CA LEU A 139 -1.52 -6.87 5.39
C LEU A 139 -0.35 -7.86 5.44
N THR A 140 -0.63 -9.12 5.74
CA THR A 140 0.38 -10.18 5.88
C THR A 140 0.07 -11.33 4.94
N LEU A 141 1.06 -11.76 4.16
CA LEU A 141 0.96 -12.95 3.32
C LEU A 141 1.03 -14.19 4.22
N SER A 142 0.04 -15.08 4.09
CA SER A 142 -0.04 -16.35 4.84
C SER A 142 0.34 -17.57 4.01
N SER A 143 0.51 -17.41 2.69
CA SER A 143 1.14 -18.39 1.82
C SER A 143 2.05 -17.73 0.79
N ALA A 144 3.00 -18.49 0.26
CA ALA A 144 3.73 -18.06 -0.92
C ALA A 144 2.75 -17.96 -2.11
N PRO A 145 2.89 -16.95 -2.99
CA PRO A 145 2.06 -16.82 -4.18
C PRO A 145 2.58 -17.72 -5.31
N LEU A 146 1.77 -17.92 -6.37
CA LEU A 146 2.17 -18.66 -7.57
C LEU A 146 3.08 -17.83 -8.49
N ASP A 147 2.83 -16.53 -8.52
CA ASP A 147 3.64 -15.46 -9.11
C ASP A 147 3.85 -14.36 -8.08
N ASP A 148 4.52 -13.25 -8.39
CA ASP A 148 4.70 -12.14 -7.43
C ASP A 148 3.39 -11.67 -6.80
N PHE A 149 3.33 -11.60 -5.46
CA PHE A 149 2.34 -10.77 -4.77
C PHE A 149 2.70 -9.31 -5.02
N ARG A 150 1.76 -8.47 -5.46
CA ARG A 150 2.03 -7.08 -5.84
C ARG A 150 1.21 -6.11 -5.02
N PHE A 151 1.85 -5.21 -4.30
CA PHE A 151 1.23 -4.14 -3.52
C PHE A 151 1.41 -2.79 -4.22
N TYR A 152 0.31 -2.12 -4.57
CA TYR A 152 0.30 -0.89 -5.37
C TYR A 152 0.14 0.38 -4.53
N GLY A 153 -0.09 0.24 -3.22
CA GLY A 153 -0.33 1.35 -2.31
C GLY A 153 -1.71 1.27 -1.68
N GLY A 154 -2.27 2.41 -1.34
CA GLY A 154 -3.53 2.49 -0.61
C GLY A 154 -3.88 3.93 -0.27
N GLY A 155 -4.59 4.13 0.82
CA GLY A 155 -4.86 5.45 1.35
C GLY A 155 -5.63 5.37 2.65
N PHE A 156 -5.75 6.50 3.33
CA PHE A 156 -6.51 6.60 4.57
C PHE A 156 -7.39 7.84 4.58
N THR A 157 -8.48 7.78 5.32
CA THR A 157 -9.49 8.83 5.41
C THR A 157 -9.35 9.56 6.74
N VAL A 158 -9.16 10.87 6.67
CA VAL A 158 -9.09 11.78 7.82
C VAL A 158 -10.38 12.59 7.95
N ALA A 159 -10.69 13.03 9.17
CA ALA A 159 -11.78 13.96 9.42
C ALA A 159 -11.23 15.39 9.45
N VAL A 160 -11.57 16.21 8.45
CA VAL A 160 -11.11 17.61 8.37
C VAL A 160 -12.22 18.57 8.75
N ASN A 161 -11.86 19.67 9.41
CA ASN A 161 -12.74 20.82 9.53
C ASN A 161 -12.52 21.74 8.31
N THR A 162 -13.60 22.20 7.69
CA THR A 162 -13.54 23.08 6.51
C THR A 162 -13.48 24.57 6.89
N LYS A 163 -13.25 24.88 8.18
CA LYS A 163 -13.18 26.27 8.70
C LYS A 163 -11.77 26.84 8.76
N GLY A 164 -10.76 26.14 8.23
CA GLY A 164 -9.36 26.59 8.26
C GLY A 164 -9.15 27.93 7.57
N GLN A 165 -9.01 29.00 8.35
CA GLN A 165 -8.47 30.27 7.86
C GLN A 165 -6.98 30.10 7.56
N ARG A 166 -6.53 30.59 6.41
CA ARG A 166 -5.10 30.70 6.09
C ARG A 166 -4.46 31.67 7.08
N GLN A 167 -3.64 31.18 8.01
CA GLN A 167 -2.70 32.04 8.72
C GLN A 167 -1.54 32.37 7.79
N TYR A 168 -1.63 33.52 7.12
CA TYR A 168 -0.46 34.14 6.49
C TYR A 168 0.40 34.74 7.60
N HIS A 169 1.44 34.01 8.02
CA HIS A 169 2.57 34.64 8.70
C HIS A 169 3.48 35.26 7.64
N TYR A 170 3.23 36.54 7.33
CA TYR A 170 4.27 37.39 6.76
C TYR A 170 5.31 37.64 7.85
N ARG A 171 6.58 37.30 7.56
CA ARG A 171 7.74 37.90 8.20
C ARG A 171 8.39 38.84 7.20
#